data_AF-A0A099KRT0-F1
#
_entry.id   AF-A0A099KRT0-F1
#
_cell.length_a   1.000
_cell.length_b   1.000
_cell.length_c   1.000
_cell.angle_alpha   90.00
_cell.angle_beta   90.00
_cell.angle_gamma   90.00
#
_symmetry.space_group_name_H-M   'P 1'
#
loop_
_entity.id
_entity.type
_entity.pdbx_description
1 polymer ?
#
loop_
_entity_poly.entity_id
_entity_poly.type
_entity_poly.pdbx_seq_one_letter_code
_entity_poly.pdbx_strand_id
1 'polypeptide(L)'
;MKKIFFLLSLVLSFNASAGLIVDTTFEFGWRGDFSFTGNFSGEDVDNDGFLRFDELTSIVENRNNHNLSTLFDIGDIDIANQTWIPNGIAWNGTADVAFMTFDNRGWSCNTSNGCNTRFTSFNTVSNAVPEPTSLALFGLVLVGLGYSRKKKINH
;
A
#
# COMPACT_ATOMS: atom_id res chain seq x y z
N MET A 1 -27.35 -30.63 -23.26
CA MET A 1 -27.22 -29.67 -22.14
C MET A 1 -25.78 -29.63 -21.62
N LYS A 2 -24.82 -29.14 -22.42
CA LYS A 2 -23.37 -29.09 -22.07
C LYS A 2 -22.70 -27.74 -22.38
N LYS A 3 -23.45 -26.75 -22.90
CA LYS A 3 -22.90 -25.50 -23.46
C LYS A 3 -22.93 -24.28 -22.53
N ILE A 4 -23.46 -24.42 -21.31
CA ILE A 4 -23.67 -23.28 -20.39
C ILE A 4 -22.53 -23.12 -19.37
N PHE A 5 -21.69 -24.15 -19.17
CA PHE A 5 -20.66 -24.11 -18.13
C PHE A 5 -19.43 -23.25 -18.44
N PHE A 6 -19.18 -22.89 -19.71
CA PHE A 6 -17.98 -22.11 -20.09
C PHE A 6 -18.17 -20.60 -19.99
N LEU A 7 -19.41 -20.09 -19.90
CA LEU A 7 -19.69 -18.65 -19.79
C LEU A 7 -19.61 -18.14 -18.35
N LEU A 8 -19.82 -19.01 -17.36
CA LEU A 8 -19.85 -18.62 -15.95
C LEU A 8 -18.45 -18.51 -15.31
N SER A 9 -17.43 -19.16 -15.87
CA SER A 9 -16.06 -19.15 -15.34
C SER A 9 -15.24 -17.91 -15.73
N LEU A 10 -15.69 -17.10 -16.69
CA LEU A 10 -14.94 -15.95 -17.19
C LEU A 10 -15.23 -14.64 -16.40
N VAL A 11 -16.27 -14.63 -15.56
CA VAL A 11 -16.73 -13.44 -14.82
C VAL A 11 -16.10 -13.34 -13.42
N LEU A 12 -15.36 -14.36 -12.96
CA LEU A 12 -14.82 -14.43 -11.59
C LEU A 12 -13.34 -14.03 -11.45
N SER A 13 -12.65 -13.72 -12.55
CA SER A 13 -11.29 -13.20 -12.52
C SER A 13 -11.33 -11.70 -12.81
N PHE A 14 -10.37 -10.93 -12.27
CA PHE A 14 -10.16 -9.48 -12.49
C PHE A 14 -10.81 -8.52 -11.48
N ASN A 15 -10.51 -8.68 -10.18
CA ASN A 15 -10.31 -7.53 -9.31
C ASN A 15 -8.80 -7.24 -9.29
N ALA A 16 -8.32 -6.44 -10.23
CA ALA A 16 -7.01 -5.82 -10.09
C ALA A 16 -7.26 -4.46 -9.41
N SER A 17 -6.93 -4.37 -8.11
CA SER A 17 -6.90 -3.09 -7.41
C SER A 17 -5.60 -2.38 -7.79
N ALA A 18 -5.69 -1.12 -8.17
CA ALA A 18 -4.54 -0.24 -8.31
C ALA A 18 -4.17 0.25 -6.90
N GLY A 19 -3.12 -0.33 -6.29
CA GLY A 19 -2.65 0.18 -5.01
C GLY A 19 -1.98 1.55 -5.16
N LEU A 20 -2.07 2.35 -4.10
CA LEU A 20 -1.39 3.64 -4.01
C LEU A 20 0.00 3.43 -3.42
N ILE A 21 1.05 3.65 -4.22
CA ILE A 21 2.42 3.55 -3.75
C ILE A 21 2.77 4.83 -3.00
N VAL A 22 3.34 4.68 -1.81
CA VAL A 22 3.85 5.76 -0.97
C VAL A 22 5.37 5.64 -0.89
N ASP A 23 6.09 6.74 -1.13
CA ASP A 23 7.55 6.86 -0.94
C ASP A 23 7.83 8.16 -0.19
N THR A 24 8.45 8.03 0.98
CA THR A 24 8.54 9.11 1.98
C THR A 24 9.93 9.17 2.59
N THR A 25 10.42 10.40 2.78
CA THR A 25 11.54 10.67 3.69
C THR A 25 10.99 11.20 5.01
N PHE A 26 11.54 10.72 6.11
CA PHE A 26 11.14 11.14 7.44
C PHE A 26 12.34 11.55 8.28
N GLU A 27 12.05 12.37 9.28
CA GLU A 27 12.97 12.69 10.35
C GLU A 27 12.28 12.46 11.68
N PHE A 28 13.05 12.13 12.70
CA PHE A 28 12.55 12.04 14.06
C PHE A 28 13.64 12.37 15.07
N GLY A 29 13.20 12.55 16.31
CA GLY A 29 14.07 12.61 17.46
C GLY A 29 13.36 13.15 18.67
N TRP A 30 14.13 13.57 19.67
CA TRP A 30 13.62 13.86 21.01
C TRP A 30 13.80 15.32 21.37
N ARG A 31 12.85 15.84 22.17
CA ARG A 31 12.92 17.21 22.73
C ARG A 31 13.06 18.31 21.65
N GLY A 32 12.48 18.06 20.46
CA GLY A 32 12.51 18.99 19.32
C GLY A 32 13.76 18.90 18.44
N ASP A 33 14.71 18.00 18.76
CA ASP A 33 15.80 17.66 17.87
C ASP A 33 15.36 16.57 16.87
N PHE A 34 15.63 16.77 15.58
CA PHE A 34 15.31 15.86 14.48
C PHE A 34 16.61 15.32 13.87
N SER A 35 17.45 14.70 14.71
CA SER A 35 18.79 14.25 14.34
C SER A 35 18.85 12.89 13.66
N PHE A 36 17.73 12.20 13.54
CA PHE A 36 17.62 10.92 12.87
C PHE A 36 16.76 11.07 11.61
N THR A 37 17.17 10.39 10.56
CA THR A 37 16.51 10.46 9.26
C THR A 37 16.32 9.06 8.70
N GLY A 38 15.35 8.94 7.81
CA GLY A 38 15.08 7.67 7.17
C GLY A 38 14.15 7.80 5.97
N ASN A 39 13.89 6.66 5.37
CA ASN A 39 13.01 6.51 4.23
C ASN A 39 12.10 5.30 4.47
N PHE A 40 10.87 5.36 3.99
CA PHE A 40 10.06 4.16 3.84
C PHE A 40 9.28 4.21 2.53
N SER A 41 8.93 3.02 2.06
CA SER A 41 8.03 2.83 0.95
C SER A 41 7.01 1.75 1.27
N GLY A 42 5.83 1.84 0.69
CA GLY A 42 4.77 0.86 0.83
C GLY A 42 3.67 1.05 -0.21
N GLU A 43 2.71 0.14 -0.22
CA GLU A 43 1.54 0.20 -1.10
C GLU A 43 0.28 0.03 -0.23
N ASP A 44 -0.64 0.99 -0.31
CA ASP A 44 -1.99 0.85 0.27
C ASP A 44 -2.77 -0.15 -0.61
N VAL A 45 -2.73 -1.43 -0.21
CA VAL A 45 -3.23 -2.55 -1.01
C VAL A 45 -4.74 -2.68 -0.87
N ASP A 46 -5.27 -2.35 0.30
CA ASP A 46 -6.70 -2.42 0.60
C ASP A 46 -7.46 -1.12 0.26
N ASN A 47 -6.73 -0.05 -0.08
CA ASN A 47 -7.23 1.26 -0.49
C ASN A 47 -8.10 1.91 0.59
N ASP A 48 -7.65 1.84 1.85
CA ASP A 48 -8.33 2.44 2.99
C ASP A 48 -7.75 3.82 3.40
N GLY A 49 -6.70 4.26 2.71
CA GLY A 49 -6.07 5.57 2.91
C GLY A 49 -5.03 5.60 4.04
N PHE A 50 -4.73 4.45 4.64
CA PHE A 50 -3.64 4.28 5.59
C PHE A 50 -2.56 3.40 4.98
N LEU A 51 -1.31 3.65 5.38
CA LEU A 51 -0.22 2.70 5.15
C LEU A 51 0.14 2.06 6.49
N ARG A 52 -0.14 0.77 6.62
CA ARG A 52 0.09 -0.04 7.83
C ARG A 52 1.39 -0.83 7.77
N PHE A 53 1.73 -1.47 8.89
CA PHE A 53 2.95 -2.27 9.05
C PHE A 53 3.11 -3.35 7.97
N ASP A 54 2.05 -4.09 7.65
CA ASP A 54 2.03 -5.18 6.68
C ASP A 54 2.02 -4.71 5.21
N GLU A 55 1.87 -3.40 4.99
CA GLU A 55 1.86 -2.75 3.68
C GLU A 55 3.20 -2.09 3.33
N LEU A 56 4.15 -2.09 4.28
CA LEU A 56 5.50 -1.61 4.03
C LEU A 56 6.30 -2.56 3.14
N THR A 57 6.89 -2.00 2.10
CA THR A 57 7.84 -2.70 1.23
C THR A 57 9.29 -2.42 1.64
N SER A 58 9.56 -1.25 2.21
CA SER A 58 10.87 -0.92 2.78
C SER A 58 10.73 0.11 3.89
N ILE A 59 11.64 0.05 4.85
CA ILE A 59 11.94 1.15 5.76
C ILE A 59 13.44 1.10 6.05
N VAL A 60 14.07 2.25 6.17
CA VAL A 60 15.46 2.42 6.59
C VAL A 60 15.56 3.62 7.51
N GLU A 61 16.19 3.43 8.66
CA GLU A 61 16.65 4.50 9.55
C GLU A 61 18.17 4.61 9.41
N ASN A 62 18.68 5.80 9.08
CA ASN A 62 20.03 5.96 8.58
C ASN A 62 21.12 5.90 9.66
N ARG A 63 20.84 6.25 10.92
CA ARG A 63 21.86 6.39 11.96
C ARG A 63 22.31 5.03 12.50
N ASN A 64 21.36 4.16 12.81
CA ASN A 64 21.62 2.83 13.36
C ASN A 64 21.43 1.73 12.30
N ASN A 65 21.06 2.11 11.07
CA ASN A 65 20.81 1.18 9.95
C ASN A 65 19.69 0.18 10.25
N HIS A 66 18.68 0.60 11.02
CA HIS A 66 17.48 -0.21 11.17
C HIS A 66 16.74 -0.27 9.85
N ASN A 67 16.12 -1.41 9.58
CA ASN A 67 15.35 -1.64 8.37
C ASN A 67 14.13 -2.52 8.63
N LEU A 68 13.41 -2.91 7.58
CA LEU A 68 12.18 -3.70 7.69
C LEU A 68 12.37 -5.01 8.47
N SER A 69 13.54 -5.66 8.38
CA SER A 69 13.81 -6.90 9.12
C SER A 69 13.97 -6.71 10.63
N THR A 70 14.33 -5.49 11.05
CA THR A 70 14.47 -5.11 12.46
C THR A 70 13.26 -4.35 12.99
N LEU A 71 12.34 -3.94 12.11
CA LEU A 71 11.14 -3.21 12.48
C LEU A 71 10.21 -4.18 13.22
N PHE A 72 9.94 -3.87 14.48
CA PHE A 72 9.02 -4.64 15.31
C PHE A 72 7.58 -4.22 15.04
N ASP A 73 7.35 -2.91 15.00
CA ASP A 73 6.04 -2.33 14.71
C ASP A 73 6.18 -0.86 14.30
N ILE A 74 5.16 -0.33 13.64
CA ILE A 74 5.08 1.05 13.18
C ILE A 74 3.66 1.57 13.42
N GLY A 75 3.56 2.86 13.74
CA GLY A 75 2.28 3.54 13.69
C GLY A 75 1.82 3.76 12.25
N ASP A 76 0.52 3.80 12.05
CA ASP A 76 -0.11 3.97 10.75
C ASP A 76 0.24 5.34 10.15
N ILE A 77 0.35 5.39 8.83
CA ILE A 77 0.54 6.64 8.10
C ILE A 77 -0.76 6.99 7.41
N ASP A 78 -1.39 8.08 7.84
CA ASP A 78 -2.54 8.65 7.14
C ASP A 78 -2.05 9.36 5.87
N ILE A 79 -2.35 8.75 4.72
CA ILE A 79 -1.82 9.18 3.43
C ILE A 79 -2.43 10.52 3.01
N ALA A 80 -3.72 10.74 3.32
CA ALA A 80 -4.43 11.95 2.93
C ALA A 80 -3.95 13.18 3.71
N ASN A 81 -3.72 13.00 5.02
CA ASN A 81 -3.26 14.08 5.90
C ASN A 81 -1.74 14.19 5.98
N GLN A 82 -1.00 13.23 5.44
CA GLN A 82 0.46 13.13 5.55
C GLN A 82 0.90 13.18 7.02
N THR A 83 0.23 12.41 7.86
CA THR A 83 0.50 12.34 9.30
C THR A 83 0.88 10.94 9.73
N TRP A 84 1.90 10.85 10.56
CA TRP A 84 2.27 9.60 11.23
C TRP A 84 1.48 9.49 12.53
N ILE A 85 0.59 8.51 12.63
CA ILE A 85 -0.22 8.25 13.81
C ILE A 85 0.62 7.41 14.77
N PRO A 86 0.82 7.83 16.03
CA PRO A 86 1.62 7.06 16.99
C PRO A 86 0.77 5.95 17.61
N ASN A 87 0.30 4.98 16.84
CA ASN A 87 -0.51 3.84 17.30
C ASN A 87 0.22 2.49 17.14
N GLY A 88 1.53 2.50 16.94
CA GLY A 88 2.35 1.29 16.99
C GLY A 88 2.71 0.90 18.43
N ILE A 89 3.06 -0.37 18.62
CA ILE A 89 3.47 -0.95 19.89
C ILE A 89 4.82 -0.37 20.33
N ALA A 90 4.87 0.22 21.52
CA ALA A 90 6.07 0.83 22.10
C ALA A 90 7.04 -0.19 22.75
N TRP A 91 8.23 0.28 23.16
CA TRP A 91 9.25 -0.56 23.80
C TRP A 91 8.72 -1.34 25.02
N ASN A 92 7.83 -0.73 25.81
CA ASN A 92 7.25 -1.32 27.02
C ASN A 92 5.99 -2.15 26.74
N GLY A 93 5.38 -2.02 25.55
CA GLY A 93 4.22 -2.79 25.10
C GLY A 93 3.02 -2.69 26.03
N THR A 94 2.98 -1.62 26.84
CA THR A 94 1.86 -1.32 27.72
C THR A 94 0.85 -0.40 27.06
N ALA A 95 1.24 0.27 25.98
CA ALA A 95 0.40 1.16 25.19
C ALA A 95 0.90 1.24 23.75
N ASP A 96 -0.05 1.48 22.86
CA ASP A 96 0.17 1.67 21.42
C ASP A 96 0.32 3.17 21.17
N VAL A 97 1.55 3.64 21.36
CA VAL A 97 1.91 5.07 21.39
C VAL A 97 3.14 5.39 20.54
N ALA A 98 3.63 4.41 19.78
CA ALA A 98 4.86 4.51 19.00
C ALA A 98 4.60 4.92 17.56
N PHE A 99 5.49 5.76 17.06
CA PHE A 99 5.61 5.99 15.61
C PHE A 99 6.36 4.83 14.97
N MET A 100 7.42 4.35 15.63
CA MET A 100 8.18 3.18 15.16
C MET A 100 8.91 2.52 16.33
N THR A 101 9.06 1.21 16.25
CA THR A 101 9.79 0.38 17.20
C THR A 101 10.63 -0.64 16.47
N PHE A 102 11.91 -0.76 16.84
CA PHE A 102 12.88 -1.67 16.22
C PHE A 102 13.50 -2.62 17.25
N ASP A 103 14.25 -3.61 16.75
CA ASP A 103 15.11 -4.54 17.49
C ASP A 103 14.36 -5.28 18.60
N ASN A 104 13.23 -5.89 18.27
CA ASN A 104 12.37 -6.59 19.22
C ASN A 104 12.10 -5.73 20.47
N ARG A 105 11.71 -4.47 20.22
CA ARG A 105 11.39 -3.46 21.24
C ARG A 105 12.59 -2.93 22.03
N GLY A 106 13.81 -3.15 21.57
CA GLY A 106 15.03 -2.56 22.15
C GLY A 106 15.16 -1.05 21.92
N TRP A 107 14.50 -0.51 20.90
CA TRP A 107 14.54 0.90 20.56
C TRP A 107 13.20 1.36 19.98
N SER A 108 12.67 2.49 20.45
CA SER A 108 11.34 2.97 20.05
C SER A 108 11.25 4.50 20.09
N CYS A 109 10.77 5.08 19.01
CA CYS A 109 10.36 6.47 18.94
C CYS A 109 8.85 6.54 19.22
N ASN A 110 8.48 7.09 20.37
CA ASN A 110 7.08 7.19 20.78
C ASN A 110 6.78 8.44 21.58
N THR A 111 5.49 8.75 21.72
CA THR A 111 5.07 9.98 22.41
C THR A 111 5.40 9.97 23.91
N SER A 112 5.48 8.79 24.54
CA SER A 112 5.77 8.65 25.97
C SER A 112 7.21 8.95 26.37
N ASN A 113 8.18 8.73 25.47
CA ASN A 113 9.56 9.20 25.68
C ASN A 113 9.83 10.60 25.10
N GLY A 114 8.79 11.28 24.59
CA GLY A 114 8.90 12.61 23.99
C GLY A 114 9.56 12.60 22.61
N CYS A 115 9.50 11.47 21.89
CA CYS A 115 9.88 11.44 20.48
C CYS A 115 8.84 12.17 19.63
N ASN A 116 9.28 12.78 18.55
CA ASN A 116 8.42 13.37 17.53
C ASN A 116 8.96 13.02 16.13
N THR A 117 8.08 12.97 15.15
CA THR A 117 8.39 12.62 13.76
C THR A 117 7.86 13.67 12.81
N ARG A 118 8.46 13.81 11.64
CA ARG A 118 7.91 14.59 10.53
C ARG A 118 8.31 13.98 9.20
N PHE A 119 7.46 14.13 8.21
CA PHE A 119 7.83 13.87 6.82
C PHE A 119 8.53 15.09 6.24
N THR A 120 9.64 14.85 5.55
CA THR A 120 10.38 15.89 4.80
C THR A 120 10.11 15.82 3.30
N SER A 121 9.62 14.68 2.83
CA SER A 121 9.02 14.50 1.50
C SER A 121 7.96 13.41 1.59
N PHE A 122 6.90 13.53 0.80
CA PHE A 122 5.80 12.57 0.77
C PHE A 122 5.29 12.46 -0.66
N ASN A 123 5.66 11.38 -1.34
CA ASN A 123 5.29 11.15 -2.74
C ASN A 123 4.30 9.99 -2.82
N THR A 124 3.24 10.18 -3.60
CA THR A 124 2.28 9.12 -3.90
C THR A 124 2.17 8.91 -5.40
N VAL A 125 2.17 7.64 -5.81
CA VAL A 125 2.03 7.24 -7.21
C VAL A 125 0.91 6.23 -7.31
N SER A 126 -0.14 6.55 -8.07
CA SER A 126 -1.17 5.59 -8.40
C SER A 126 -0.62 4.60 -9.42
N ASN A 127 -0.57 3.32 -9.06
CA ASN A 127 -0.13 2.28 -9.98
C ASN A 127 -1.27 2.00 -10.97
N ALA A 128 -1.23 2.63 -12.15
CA ALA A 128 -2.28 2.46 -13.15
C ALA A 128 -2.32 1.00 -13.62
N VAL A 129 -3.38 0.29 -13.26
CA VAL A 129 -3.65 -1.06 -13.77
C VAL A 129 -3.93 -0.97 -15.27
N PRO A 130 -3.19 -1.72 -16.13
CA PRO A 130 -3.53 -1.81 -17.55
C PRO A 130 -4.97 -2.30 -17.69
N GLU A 131 -5.79 -1.58 -18.46
CA GLU A 131 -7.20 -1.96 -18.66
C GLU A 131 -7.30 -3.46 -18.95
N PRO A 132 -8.18 -4.19 -18.24
CA PRO A 132 -8.17 -5.63 -18.33
C PRO A 132 -8.41 -6.04 -19.78
N THR A 133 -7.61 -6.98 -20.28
CA THR A 133 -7.74 -7.55 -21.64
C THR A 133 -9.16 -8.04 -21.97
N SER A 134 -10.03 -8.18 -20.96
CA SER A 134 -11.46 -8.40 -21.12
C SER A 134 -12.18 -7.29 -21.90
N LEU A 135 -11.79 -6.02 -21.79
CA LEU A 135 -12.34 -4.91 -22.58
C LEU A 135 -12.00 -5.09 -24.07
N ALA A 136 -10.74 -5.41 -24.37
CA ALA A 136 -10.30 -5.71 -25.73
C ALA A 136 -10.99 -6.97 -26.28
N LEU A 137 -11.13 -8.02 -25.46
CA LEU A 137 -11.79 -9.27 -25.85
C LEU A 137 -13.30 -9.09 -26.03
N PHE A 138 -13.95 -8.31 -25.17
CA PHE A 138 -15.37 -7.94 -25.29
C PHE A 138 -15.61 -7.13 -26.56
N GLY A 139 -14.73 -6.16 -26.86
CA GLY A 139 -14.73 -5.44 -28.13
C GLY A 139 -14.61 -6.37 -29.33
N LEU A 140 -13.66 -7.31 -29.31
CA LEU A 140 -13.48 -8.30 -30.38
C LEU A 140 -14.71 -9.21 -30.54
N VAL A 141 -15.33 -9.64 -29.44
CA VAL A 141 -16.55 -10.46 -29.47
C VAL A 141 -17.73 -9.67 -30.05
N LEU A 142 -17.92 -8.41 -29.68
CA LEU A 142 -18.94 -7.52 -30.25
C LEU A 142 -18.75 -7.32 -31.75
N VAL A 143 -17.52 -7.06 -32.19
CA VAL A 143 -17.17 -6.92 -33.61
C VAL A 143 -17.45 -8.23 -34.37
N GLY A 144 -17.06 -9.38 -33.82
CA GLY A 144 -17.32 -10.70 -34.40
C GLY A 144 -18.82 -11.04 -34.49
N LEU A 145 -19.60 -10.71 -33.46
CA LEU A 145 -21.06 -10.86 -33.45
C LEU A 145 -21.77 -9.92 -34.43
N GLY A 146 -21.28 -8.69 -34.59
CA GLY A 146 -21.78 -7.75 -35.59
C GLY A 146 -21.55 -8.25 -37.03
N TYR A 147 -20.39 -8.87 -37.30
CA TYR A 147 -20.06 -9.41 -38.62
C TYR A 147 -20.86 -10.66 -38.96
N SER A 148 -21.13 -11.53 -37.99
CA SER A 148 -21.85 -12.79 -38.19
C SER A 148 -23.35 -12.59 -38.47
N ARG A 149 -23.97 -11.47 -38.05
CA ARG A 149 -25.37 -11.15 -38.37
C ARG A 149 -25.62 -10.80 -39.85
N LYS A 150 -24.59 -10.43 -40.62
CA LYS A 150 -24.75 -10.12 -42.05
C LYS A 150 -24.84 -11.35 -42.96
N LYS A 151 -24.62 -12.57 -42.43
CA LYS A 151 -24.64 -13.81 -43.22
C LYS A 151 -25.98 -14.52 -43.15
N LYS A 152 -27.07 -13.85 -43.55
CA LYS A 152 -28.31 -14.51 -43.99
C LYS A 152 -28.32 -14.49 -45.51
N ILE A 153 -27.70 -15.51 -46.11
CA ILE A 153 -27.77 -15.74 -47.55
C ILE A 153 -29.09 -16.48 -47.78
N ASN A 154 -30.00 -15.82 -48.50
CA ASN A 154 -31.18 -16.45 -49.07
C ASN A 154 -30.75 -17.54 -50.04
N HIS A 155 -31.25 -18.76 -49.85
CA HIS A 155 -31.44 -19.75 -50.90
C HIS A 155 -32.62 -20.65 -50.53
#